data_AF-D7E017-F1
#
_entry.id   AF-D7E017-F1
#
_cell.length_a   1.000
_cell.length_b   1.000
_cell.length_c   1.000
_cell.angle_alpha   90.00
_cell.angle_beta   90.00
_cell.angle_gamma   90.00
#
_symmetry.space_group_name_H-M   'P 1'
#
loop_
_entity.id
_entity.type
_entity.pdbx_description
1 polymer ?
#
loop_
_entity_poly.entity_id
_entity_poly.type
_entity_poly.pdbx_seq_one_letter_code
_entity_poly.pdbx_strand_id
1 'polypeptide(L)'
;MGIEFNKKIIGISVALGFMILAMELQGGRSPSLITSFTKPGCKIKGNISINTGRRFYHVPGAEDYDSTVIDPTKGEKWFCTESEAVANG
;
A
#
# COMPACT_ATOMS: atom_id res chain seq x y z
N MET A 1 31.75 -0.98 45.51
CA MET A 1 31.51 -0.99 44.05
C MET A 1 30.25 -1.84 43.78
N GLY A 2 29.05 -1.29 43.96
CA GLY A 2 27.83 -2.11 44.00
C GLY A 2 26.50 -1.37 43.74
N ILE A 3 26.55 -0.14 43.22
CA ILE A 3 25.34 0.70 43.04
C ILE A 3 25.14 1.07 41.55
N GLU A 4 26.14 0.87 40.69
CA GLU A 4 26.09 1.19 39.25
C GLU A 4 25.44 0.08 38.40
N PHE A 5 25.43 -1.17 38.89
CA PHE A 5 24.91 -2.33 38.16
C PHE A 5 23.37 -2.32 38.07
N ASN A 6 22.70 -1.87 39.14
CA ASN A 6 21.24 -1.81 39.21
C ASN A 6 20.65 -0.70 38.31
N LYS A 7 21.35 0.43 38.15
CA LYS A 7 20.92 1.55 37.28
C LYS A 7 20.98 1.17 35.79
N LYS A 8 21.98 0.38 35.37
CA LYS A 8 22.11 -0.12 33.99
C LYS A 8 21.02 -1.14 33.65
N ILE A 9 20.69 -2.05 34.56
CA ILE A 9 19.63 -3.06 34.34
C ILE A 9 18.25 -2.41 34.20
N ILE A 10 17.91 -1.45 35.09
CA ILE A 10 16.64 -0.71 35.02
C ILE A 10 16.54 0.08 33.70
N GLY A 11 17.63 0.71 33.24
CA GLY A 11 17.65 1.45 31.98
C GLY A 11 17.45 0.57 30.74
N ILE A 12 18.04 -0.63 30.73
CA ILE A 12 17.88 -1.60 29.62
C ILE A 12 16.44 -2.14 29.59
N SER A 13 15.84 -2.45 30.73
CA SER A 13 14.45 -2.92 30.81
C SER A 13 13.44 -1.86 30.34
N VAL A 14 13.66 -0.58 30.66
CA VAL A 14 12.81 0.52 30.20
C VAL A 14 12.96 0.75 28.70
N ALA A 15 14.18 0.73 28.16
CA ALA A 15 14.42 0.88 26.73
C ALA A 15 13.84 -0.29 25.91
N LEU A 16 14.01 -1.53 26.39
CA LEU A 16 13.42 -2.72 25.75
C LEU A 16 11.89 -2.71 25.84
N GLY A 17 11.32 -2.31 26.99
CA GLY A 17 9.87 -2.15 27.14
C GLY A 17 9.28 -1.07 26.23
N PHE A 18 9.98 0.04 26.04
CA PHE A 18 9.55 1.14 25.15
C PHE A 18 9.71 0.79 23.66
N MET A 19 10.74 0.01 23.31
CA MET A 19 10.92 -0.53 21.95
C MET A 19 9.93 -1.64 21.61
N ILE A 20 9.52 -2.46 22.59
CA ILE A 20 8.44 -3.44 22.41
C ILE A 20 7.12 -2.68 22.18
N LEU A 21 6.79 -1.66 22.99
CA LEU A 21 5.57 -0.85 22.85
C LEU A 21 5.43 -0.07 21.53
N ALA A 22 6.55 0.16 20.81
CA ALA A 22 6.54 0.84 19.51
C ALA A 22 6.17 -0.10 18.35
N MET A 23 6.16 -1.42 18.57
CA MET A 23 5.86 -2.41 17.52
C MET A 23 4.34 -2.68 17.36
N GLU A 24 3.49 -2.27 18.31
CA GLU A 24 2.03 -2.45 18.20
C GLU A 24 1.27 -1.27 17.57
N LEU A 25 1.93 -0.15 17.22
CA LEU A 25 1.26 0.99 16.55
C LEU A 25 1.31 0.95 15.02
N GLN A 26 1.89 -0.08 14.41
CA GLN A 26 1.62 -0.40 13.01
C GLN A 26 0.35 -1.24 12.94
N GLY A 27 -0.77 -0.56 13.18
CA GLY A 27 -2.11 -1.01 12.87
C GLY A 27 -2.25 -1.26 11.37
N GLY A 28 -1.71 -2.39 10.92
CA GLY A 28 -1.93 -2.97 9.63
C GLY A 28 -3.38 -3.41 9.52
N ARG A 29 -4.28 -2.47 9.19
CA ARG A 29 -5.47 -2.83 8.42
C ARG A 29 -5.07 -2.89 6.96
N SER A 30 -4.30 -3.93 6.63
CA SER A 30 -4.22 -4.39 5.25
C SER A 30 -5.65 -4.76 4.84
N PRO A 31 -6.23 -4.13 3.80
CA PRO A 31 -7.52 -4.58 3.30
C PRO A 31 -7.35 -6.05 2.94
N SER A 32 -8.22 -6.90 3.47
CA SER A 32 -8.22 -8.32 3.18
C SER A 32 -8.07 -8.53 1.67
N LEU A 33 -7.06 -9.30 1.23
CA LEU A 33 -6.85 -9.60 -0.19
C LEU A 33 -8.15 -10.13 -0.86
N ILE A 34 -9.03 -10.73 -0.07
CA ILE A 34 -10.36 -11.22 -0.47
C ILE A 34 -11.29 -10.07 -0.91
N THR A 35 -11.17 -8.90 -0.29
CA THR A 35 -11.84 -7.66 -0.73
C THR A 35 -11.26 -7.13 -2.04
N SER A 36 -9.95 -7.29 -2.30
CA SER A 36 -9.31 -6.80 -3.54
C SER A 36 -9.82 -7.52 -4.79
N PHE A 37 -10.09 -8.83 -4.69
CA PHE A 37 -10.50 -9.63 -5.85
C PHE A 37 -12.00 -9.58 -6.17
N THR A 38 -12.84 -8.98 -5.32
CA THR A 38 -14.31 -8.97 -5.53
C THR A 38 -14.99 -7.62 -5.26
N LYS A 39 -14.31 -6.46 -5.24
CA LYS A 39 -15.00 -5.17 -5.09
C LYS A 39 -15.80 -4.79 -6.35
N PRO A 40 -17.13 -4.70 -6.30
CA PRO A 40 -17.83 -3.64 -7.04
C PRO A 40 -17.31 -2.29 -6.50
N GLY A 41 -16.31 -1.68 -7.14
CA GLY A 41 -15.75 -0.42 -6.65
C GLY A 41 -14.37 -0.02 -7.14
N CYS A 42 -13.58 -0.95 -7.69
CA CYS A 42 -12.27 -0.59 -8.26
C CYS A 42 -12.47 -0.14 -9.71
N LYS A 43 -12.72 1.16 -9.85
CA LYS A 43 -13.12 1.79 -11.11
C LYS A 43 -12.01 2.63 -11.74
N ILE A 44 -10.78 2.55 -11.26
CA ILE A 44 -9.67 3.28 -11.87
C ILE A 44 -8.96 2.31 -12.81
N LYS A 45 -8.87 2.66 -14.09
CA LYS A 45 -8.29 1.83 -15.15
C LYS A 45 -6.84 2.23 -15.34
N GLY A 46 -5.86 1.36 -15.05
CA GLY A 46 -4.44 1.60 -15.34
C GLY A 46 -3.97 0.90 -16.60
N ASN A 47 -3.73 1.63 -17.68
CA ASN A 47 -3.27 1.10 -18.97
C ASN A 47 -1.77 1.34 -19.20
N ILE A 48 -1.23 0.66 -20.21
CA ILE A 48 0.15 0.79 -20.65
C ILE A 48 0.16 0.98 -22.17
N SER A 49 0.68 2.11 -22.63
CA SER A 49 0.83 2.39 -24.06
C SER A 49 1.75 1.37 -24.72
N ILE A 50 1.20 0.59 -25.65
CA ILE A 50 1.93 -0.49 -26.35
C ILE A 50 3.17 0.06 -27.08
N ASN A 51 3.09 1.28 -27.62
CA ASN A 51 4.18 1.86 -28.40
C ASN A 51 5.28 2.51 -27.54
N THR A 52 4.94 3.02 -26.35
CA THR A 52 5.88 3.83 -25.55
C THR A 52 6.21 3.22 -24.19
N GLY A 53 5.49 2.19 -23.75
CA GLY A 53 5.57 1.63 -22.41
C GLY A 53 5.11 2.58 -21.30
N ARG A 54 4.58 3.76 -21.66
CA ARG A 54 4.09 4.74 -20.70
C ARG A 54 2.82 4.24 -20.04
N ARG A 55 2.73 4.49 -18.74
CA ARG A 55 1.62 4.04 -17.91
C ARG A 55 0.69 5.21 -17.67
N PHE A 56 -0.60 4.98 -17.81
CA PHE A 56 -1.63 5.98 -17.60
C PHE A 56 -2.74 5.39 -16.75
N TYR A 57 -3.43 6.24 -16.00
CA TYR A 57 -4.63 5.83 -15.29
C TYR A 57 -5.81 6.72 -15.69
N HIS A 58 -6.99 6.10 -15.76
CA HIS A 58 -8.25 6.76 -16.09
C HIS A 58 -9.23 6.58 -14.94
N VAL A 59 -9.79 7.68 -14.47
CA VAL A 59 -10.84 7.72 -13.45
C VAL A 59 -12.23 7.76 -14.09
N PRO A 60 -13.29 7.29 -13.40
CA PRO A 60 -14.65 7.38 -13.92
C PRO A 60 -15.03 8.83 -14.23
N GLY A 61 -15.55 9.07 -15.44
CA GLY A 61 -15.90 10.41 -15.93
C GLY A 61 -14.81 11.11 -16.73
N ALA A 62 -13.61 10.53 -16.86
CA ALA A 62 -12.64 10.97 -17.85
C ALA A 62 -13.13 10.64 -19.28
N GLU A 63 -12.79 11.50 -20.25
CA GLU A 63 -13.24 11.34 -21.65
C GLU A 63 -12.92 9.96 -22.24
N ASP A 64 -11.70 9.46 -21.99
CA ASP A 64 -11.24 8.16 -22.49
C ASP A 64 -11.50 6.99 -21.55
N TYR A 65 -12.29 7.19 -20.48
CA TYR A 65 -12.51 6.14 -19.51
C TYR A 65 -13.20 4.92 -20.14
N ASP A 66 -14.26 5.12 -20.94
CA ASP A 66 -15.04 4.03 -21.51
C ASP A 66 -14.34 3.34 -22.70
N SER A 67 -13.58 4.11 -23.48
CA SER A 67 -12.78 3.58 -24.60
C SER A 67 -11.56 2.79 -24.13
N THR A 68 -11.04 3.08 -22.93
CA THR A 68 -9.91 2.35 -22.36
C THR A 68 -10.33 0.96 -21.90
N VAL A 69 -9.76 -0.07 -22.53
CA VAL A 69 -9.90 -1.48 -22.17
C VAL A 69 -8.61 -1.94 -21.49
N ILE A 70 -8.75 -2.57 -20.32
CA ILE A 70 -7.62 -3.09 -19.56
C ILE A 70 -7.28 -4.49 -20.03
N ASP A 71 -6.00 -4.71 -20.33
CA ASP A 71 -5.40 -5.98 -20.73
C ASP A 71 -4.44 -6.50 -19.64
N PRO A 72 -4.91 -7.40 -18.77
CA PRO A 72 -4.09 -7.98 -17.70
C PRO A 72 -2.83 -8.71 -18.20
N THR A 73 -2.82 -9.17 -19.45
CA THR A 73 -1.67 -9.89 -20.02
C THR A 73 -0.46 -8.97 -20.23
N LYS A 74 -0.70 -7.67 -20.36
CA LYS A 74 0.33 -6.63 -20.48
C LYS A 74 0.72 -6.03 -19.12
N GLY A 75 0.12 -6.52 -18.04
CA GLY A 75 0.30 -5.96 -16.70
C GLY A 75 -0.61 -4.76 -16.38
N GLU A 76 -1.57 -4.46 -17.25
CA GLU A 76 -2.62 -3.48 -16.98
C GLU A 76 -3.58 -4.01 -15.92
N LYS A 77 -4.15 -3.12 -15.09
CA LYS A 77 -5.02 -3.54 -13.99
C LYS A 77 -5.96 -2.44 -13.54
N TRP A 78 -6.97 -2.83 -12.79
CA TRP A 78 -7.84 -1.91 -12.10
C TRP A 78 -7.29 -1.57 -10.72
N PHE A 79 -7.48 -0.33 -10.32
CA PHE A 79 -7.13 0.19 -9.00
C PHE A 79 -8.38 0.69 -8.28
N CYS A 80 -8.31 0.69 -6.96
CA CYS A 80 -9.42 1.14 -6.14
C CYS A 80 -9.23 2.58 -5.65
N THR A 81 -8.00 3.10 -5.69
CA THR A 81 -7.67 4.48 -5.33
C THR A 81 -6.66 5.08 -6.31
N GLU A 82 -6.68 6.40 -6.48
CA GLU A 82 -5.73 7.10 -7.36
C GLU A 82 -4.30 6.97 -6.84
N SER A 83 -4.11 7.00 -5.51
CA SER A 83 -2.78 6.81 -4.91
C SER A 83 -2.20 5.44 -5.24
N GLU A 84 -3.03 4.40 -5.30
CA GLU A 84 -2.60 3.06 -5.71
C GLU A 84 -2.22 3.03 -7.19
N ALA A 85 -3.00 3.70 -8.04
CA ALA A 85 -2.73 3.85 -9.47
C ALA A 85 -1.45 4.64 -9.75
N VAL A 86 -1.15 5.69 -8.98
CA VAL A 86 0.10 6.45 -9.11
C VAL A 86 1.32 5.64 -8.65
N ALA A 87 1.16 4.83 -7.61
CA ALA A 87 2.26 4.02 -7.07
C ALA A 87 2.55 2.75 -7.90
N ASN A 88 1.53 2.18 -8.55
CA ASN A 88 1.60 0.85 -9.16
C ASN A 88 1.16 0.78 -10.64
N GLY A 89 0.61 1.86 -11.17
CA GLY A 89 0.43 2.08 -12.61
C GLY A 89 1.67 2.76 -13.12
#